data_AF-A0A1S1Z1X8-F1
#
_entry.id   AF-A0A1S1Z1X8-F1
#
_cell.length_a   1.000
_cell.length_b   1.000
_cell.length_c   1.000
_cell.angle_alpha   90.00
_cell.angle_beta   90.00
_cell.angle_gamma   90.00
#
_symmetry.space_group_name_H-M   'P 1'
#
loop_
_entity.id
_entity.type
_entity.pdbx_description
1 polymer ?
#
loop_
_entity_poly.entity_id
_entity_poly.type
_entity_poly.pdbx_seq_one_letter_code
_entity_poly.pdbx_strand_id
1 'polypeptide(L)'
;MYSVTEIYSLREEGKYQEAFITARRLLELSPDDESLQAAMAWVLYDMIKVAYEENNIDSFSDLFSVFVDYVPLEADKLQVSGTRVLYQVVMQQIENQQFAKANDLMLMIKDMKYHPSLERPKSYYSLLEIAISCNQQLPNFLGFMRVWRLSNLLPKHYQQYGDNMSIAERAYWLVGQHLLMQKNDLPELVEAYVKQLEDLLIKAPQFHHIRKLLEKLK
;
A
#
# COMPACT_ATOMS: atom_id res chain seq x y z
N MET A 1 4.28 -17.46 -34.47
CA MET A 1 3.39 -17.83 -33.34
C MET A 1 3.97 -17.10 -32.16
N TYR A 2 3.31 -16.03 -31.70
CA TYR A 2 3.85 -15.20 -30.63
C TYR A 2 4.02 -16.05 -29.37
N SER A 3 5.17 -15.94 -28.70
CA SER A 3 5.50 -16.75 -27.52
C SER A 3 5.94 -15.86 -26.36
N VAL A 4 5.95 -16.42 -25.15
CA VAL A 4 6.51 -15.76 -23.95
C VAL A 4 7.91 -15.20 -24.23
N THR A 5 8.75 -15.94 -24.97
CA THR A 5 10.10 -15.52 -25.37
C THR A 5 10.12 -14.22 -26.17
N GLU A 6 9.15 -14.02 -27.06
CA GLU A 6 9.04 -12.80 -27.87
C GLU A 6 8.70 -11.58 -27.01
N ILE A 7 7.81 -11.75 -26.01
CA ILE A 7 7.51 -10.69 -25.04
C ILE A 7 8.78 -10.26 -24.31
N TYR A 8 9.59 -11.23 -23.85
CA TYR A 8 10.86 -10.92 -23.18
C TYR A 8 11.88 -10.25 -24.12
N SER A 9 11.99 -10.69 -25.38
CA SER A 9 12.86 -10.04 -26.38
C SER A 9 12.47 -8.57 -26.59
N LEU A 10 11.18 -8.28 -26.76
CA LEU A 10 10.68 -6.92 -26.93
C LEU A 10 10.96 -6.05 -25.70
N ARG A 11 10.88 -6.62 -24.49
CA ARG A 11 11.25 -5.92 -23.25
C ARG A 11 12.74 -5.59 -23.19
N GLU A 12 13.61 -6.54 -23.55
CA GLU A 12 15.06 -6.33 -23.58
C GLU A 12 15.46 -5.26 -24.59
N GLU A 13 14.72 -5.14 -25.69
CA GLU A 13 14.87 -4.08 -26.70
C GLU A 13 14.27 -2.72 -26.28
N GLY A 14 13.61 -2.63 -25.11
CA GLY A 14 12.93 -1.41 -24.64
C GLY A 14 11.60 -1.10 -25.33
N LYS A 15 11.07 -2.02 -26.14
CA LYS A 15 9.81 -1.87 -26.89
C LYS A 15 8.60 -2.25 -26.03
N TYR A 16 8.44 -1.58 -24.90
CA TYR A 16 7.46 -1.98 -23.89
C TYR A 16 6.00 -1.92 -24.37
N GLN A 17 5.65 -0.96 -25.23
CA GLN A 17 4.30 -0.88 -25.81
C GLN A 17 3.99 -2.08 -26.73
N GLU A 18 4.95 -2.47 -27.58
CA GLU A 18 4.80 -3.64 -28.44
C GLU A 18 4.73 -4.93 -27.60
N ALA A 19 5.56 -5.04 -26.57
CA ALA A 19 5.52 -6.15 -25.62
C ALA A 19 4.16 -6.25 -24.92
N PHE A 20 3.58 -5.11 -24.50
CA PHE A 20 2.28 -5.05 -23.84
C PHE A 20 1.15 -5.51 -24.76
N ILE A 21 1.11 -4.99 -25.99
CA ILE A 21 0.11 -5.38 -26.99
C ILE A 21 0.22 -6.88 -27.31
N THR A 22 1.44 -7.38 -27.43
CA THR A 22 1.72 -8.80 -27.72
C THR A 22 1.26 -9.70 -26.57
N ALA A 23 1.62 -9.35 -25.33
CA ALA A 23 1.20 -10.07 -24.14
C ALA A 23 -0.32 -10.07 -23.98
N ARG A 24 -0.98 -8.93 -24.21
CA ARG A 24 -2.45 -8.80 -24.08
C ARG A 24 -3.17 -9.70 -25.08
N ARG A 25 -2.74 -9.69 -26.34
CA ARG A 25 -3.32 -10.54 -27.40
C ARG A 25 -3.18 -12.03 -27.08
N LEU A 26 -2.04 -12.43 -26.51
CA LEU A 26 -1.84 -13.82 -26.12
C LEU A 26 -2.70 -14.22 -24.92
N LEU A 27 -2.87 -13.33 -23.94
CA LEU A 27 -3.77 -13.54 -22.80
C LEU A 27 -5.25 -13.56 -23.21
N GLU A 28 -5.66 -12.84 -24.26
CA GLU A 28 -7.02 -12.96 -24.81
C GLU A 28 -7.31 -14.38 -25.34
N LEU A 29 -6.28 -15.09 -25.82
CA LEU A 29 -6.40 -16.46 -26.33
C LEU A 29 -6.23 -17.51 -25.22
N SER A 30 -5.39 -17.22 -24.23
CA SER A 30 -5.08 -18.10 -23.09
C SER A 30 -5.08 -17.31 -21.77
N PRO A 31 -6.26 -16.95 -21.23
CA PRO A 31 -6.36 -16.07 -20.06
C PRO A 31 -5.71 -16.63 -18.79
N ASP A 32 -5.71 -17.96 -18.65
CA ASP A 32 -5.23 -18.68 -17.47
C ASP A 32 -3.74 -19.10 -17.57
N ASP A 33 -3.03 -18.66 -18.61
CA ASP A 33 -1.61 -18.98 -18.77
C ASP A 33 -0.77 -18.13 -17.80
N GLU A 34 -0.32 -18.76 -16.72
CA GLU A 34 0.50 -18.13 -15.67
C GLU A 34 1.81 -17.53 -16.22
N SER A 35 2.40 -18.13 -17.26
CA SER A 35 3.65 -17.61 -17.85
C SER A 35 3.40 -16.32 -18.62
N LEU A 36 2.27 -16.24 -19.33
CA LEU A 36 1.85 -15.01 -20.02
C LEU A 36 1.43 -13.92 -19.03
N GLN A 37 0.75 -14.27 -17.93
CA GLN A 37 0.41 -13.32 -16.87
C GLN A 37 1.68 -12.76 -16.22
N ALA A 38 2.65 -13.61 -15.91
CA ALA A 38 3.94 -13.17 -15.38
C ALA A 38 4.69 -12.27 -16.37
N ALA A 39 4.73 -12.63 -17.65
CA ALA A 39 5.35 -11.81 -18.69
C ALA A 39 4.67 -10.43 -18.81
N MET A 40 3.33 -10.39 -18.79
CA MET A 40 2.54 -9.15 -18.78
C MET A 40 2.87 -8.28 -17.56
N ALA A 41 2.89 -8.87 -16.35
CA ALA A 41 3.20 -8.14 -15.13
C ALA A 41 4.61 -7.52 -15.17
N TRP A 42 5.57 -8.22 -15.76
CA TRP A 42 6.92 -7.69 -15.97
C TRP A 42 6.97 -6.56 -17.01
N VAL A 43 6.22 -6.64 -18.12
CA VAL A 43 6.08 -5.53 -19.08
C VAL A 43 5.52 -4.29 -18.38
N LEU A 44 4.42 -4.46 -17.64
CA LEU A 44 3.77 -3.38 -16.90
C LEU A 44 4.72 -2.74 -15.88
N TYR A 45 5.51 -3.54 -15.18
CA TYR A 45 6.53 -3.02 -14.26
C TYR A 45 7.57 -2.13 -14.95
N ASP A 46 8.04 -2.49 -16.15
CA ASP A 46 8.97 -1.64 -16.90
C ASP A 46 8.30 -0.34 -17.38
N MET A 47 7.05 -0.40 -17.84
CA MET A 47 6.30 0.79 -18.21
C MET A 47 6.05 1.73 -17.01
N ILE A 48 5.78 1.17 -15.83
CA ILE A 48 5.61 1.92 -14.57
C ILE A 48 6.90 2.67 -14.23
N LYS A 49 8.06 2.03 -14.38
CA LYS A 49 9.36 2.69 -14.16
C LYS A 49 9.56 3.85 -15.14
N VAL A 50 9.26 3.65 -16.42
CA VAL A 50 9.36 4.72 -17.43
C VAL A 50 8.45 5.89 -17.05
N ALA A 51 7.19 5.63 -16.70
CA ALA A 51 6.26 6.67 -16.28
C ALA A 51 6.76 7.44 -15.04
N TYR A 52 7.38 6.73 -14.08
CA TYR A 52 8.03 7.35 -12.92
C TYR A 52 9.23 8.23 -13.32
N GLU A 53 10.13 7.73 -14.17
CA GLU A 53 11.31 8.44 -14.66
C GLU A 53 10.94 9.70 -15.46
N GLU A 54 9.84 9.65 -16.21
CA GLU A 54 9.26 10.78 -16.95
C GLU A 54 8.44 11.73 -16.07
N ASN A 55 8.32 11.44 -14.76
CA ASN A 55 7.49 12.18 -13.80
C ASN A 55 6.01 12.30 -14.24
N ASN A 56 5.51 11.30 -14.97
CA ASN A 56 4.14 11.23 -15.46
C ASN A 56 3.28 10.42 -14.48
N ILE A 57 2.76 11.11 -13.45
CA ILE A 57 2.02 10.50 -12.35
C ILE A 57 0.67 9.90 -12.78
N ASP A 58 0.03 10.49 -13.78
CA ASP A 58 -1.25 10.00 -14.28
C ASP A 58 -1.03 8.66 -15.00
N SER A 59 -0.05 8.60 -15.91
CA SER A 59 0.38 7.36 -16.56
C SER A 59 0.86 6.31 -15.56
N PHE A 60 1.62 6.72 -14.54
CA PHE A 60 2.03 5.82 -13.45
C PHE A 60 0.82 5.20 -12.77
N SER A 61 -0.17 6.01 -12.40
CA SER A 61 -1.36 5.58 -11.67
C SER A 61 -2.18 4.58 -12.48
N ASP A 62 -2.41 4.89 -13.76
CA ASP A 62 -3.15 4.02 -14.67
C ASP A 62 -2.40 2.68 -14.86
N LEU A 63 -1.11 2.72 -15.15
CA LEU A 63 -0.29 1.51 -15.32
C LEU A 63 -0.21 0.68 -14.04
N PHE A 64 -0.08 1.32 -12.87
CA PHE A 64 -0.01 0.64 -11.58
C PHE A 64 -1.31 -0.08 -11.27
N SER A 65 -2.47 0.52 -11.57
CA SER A 65 -3.77 -0.13 -11.39
C SER A 65 -3.87 -1.43 -12.20
N VAL A 66 -3.46 -1.39 -13.48
CA VAL A 66 -3.45 -2.57 -14.36
C VAL A 66 -2.41 -3.59 -13.89
N PHE A 67 -1.23 -3.15 -13.44
CA PHE A 67 -0.20 -4.03 -12.91
C PHE A 67 -0.71 -4.87 -11.75
N VAL A 68 -1.44 -4.27 -10.81
CA VAL A 68 -1.98 -5.00 -9.65
C VAL A 68 -2.96 -6.10 -10.03
N ASP A 69 -3.69 -5.94 -11.14
CA ASP A 69 -4.60 -6.97 -11.66
C ASP A 69 -3.84 -8.20 -12.18
N TYR A 70 -2.70 -8.00 -12.85
CA TYR A 70 -1.92 -9.06 -13.51
C TYR A 70 -0.83 -9.68 -12.65
N VAL A 71 -0.39 -9.05 -11.57
CA VAL A 71 0.70 -9.59 -10.73
C VAL A 71 0.23 -10.88 -10.04
N PRO A 72 0.90 -12.03 -10.32
CA PRO A 72 0.57 -13.28 -9.65
C PRO A 72 0.84 -13.20 -8.13
N LEU A 73 0.06 -13.95 -7.34
CA LEU A 73 0.25 -14.01 -5.89
C LEU A 73 1.63 -14.56 -5.51
N GLU A 74 2.15 -15.51 -6.29
CA GLU A 74 3.44 -16.16 -6.08
C GLU A 74 4.64 -15.32 -6.59
N ALA A 75 4.38 -14.18 -7.25
CA ALA A 75 5.41 -13.35 -7.84
C ALA A 75 6.01 -12.36 -6.82
N ASP A 76 6.60 -12.88 -5.74
CA ASP A 76 7.13 -12.10 -4.61
C ASP A 76 8.05 -10.96 -5.06
N LYS A 77 8.96 -11.25 -6.01
CA LYS A 77 9.91 -10.26 -6.53
C LYS A 77 9.22 -9.08 -7.20
N LEU A 78 8.16 -9.34 -7.97
CA LEU A 78 7.38 -8.30 -8.64
C LEU A 78 6.57 -7.49 -7.64
N GLN A 79 5.92 -8.14 -6.68
CA GLN A 79 5.16 -7.47 -5.63
C GLN A 79 6.06 -6.55 -4.79
N VAL A 80 7.23 -7.05 -4.38
CA VAL A 80 8.27 -6.26 -3.67
C VAL A 80 8.69 -5.06 -4.53
N SER A 81 8.96 -5.28 -5.82
CA SER A 81 9.44 -4.23 -6.72
C SER A 81 8.38 -3.16 -6.98
N GLY A 82 7.13 -3.57 -7.27
CA GLY A 82 6.00 -2.67 -7.43
C GLY A 82 5.73 -1.85 -6.16
N THR A 83 5.73 -2.48 -4.99
CA THR A 83 5.56 -1.77 -3.71
C THR A 83 6.70 -0.76 -3.49
N ARG A 84 7.94 -1.11 -3.87
CA ARG A 84 9.08 -0.19 -3.75
C ARG A 84 8.92 1.03 -4.63
N VAL A 85 8.53 0.86 -5.90
CA VAL A 85 8.33 2.00 -6.81
C VAL A 85 7.16 2.84 -6.33
N LEU A 86 6.04 2.25 -5.92
CA LEU A 86 4.91 2.98 -5.33
C LEU A 86 5.37 3.87 -4.16
N TYR A 87 6.16 3.31 -3.24
CA TYR A 87 6.73 4.08 -2.13
C TYR A 87 7.58 5.27 -2.61
N GLN A 88 8.41 5.09 -3.64
CA GLN A 88 9.23 6.17 -4.20
C GLN A 88 8.37 7.29 -4.79
N VAL A 89 7.32 6.95 -5.54
CA VAL A 89 6.40 7.94 -6.11
C VAL A 89 5.66 8.69 -5.00
N VAL A 90 5.17 7.98 -3.98
CA VAL A 90 4.50 8.60 -2.82
C VAL A 90 5.45 9.59 -2.14
N MET A 91 6.70 9.19 -1.86
CA MET A 91 7.70 10.09 -1.27
C MET A 91 7.93 11.34 -2.11
N GLN A 92 8.09 11.19 -3.42
CA GLN A 92 8.24 12.31 -4.34
C GLN A 92 7.03 13.26 -4.31
N GLN A 93 5.80 12.72 -4.23
CA GLN A 93 4.60 13.54 -4.10
C GLN A 93 4.55 14.29 -2.75
N ILE A 94 4.98 13.66 -1.66
CA ILE A 94 5.08 14.31 -0.34
C ILE A 94 6.12 15.43 -0.37
N GLU A 95 7.29 15.21 -0.96
CA GLU A 95 8.34 16.23 -1.12
C GLU A 95 7.84 17.43 -1.94
N ASN A 96 7.03 17.18 -2.97
CA ASN A 96 6.38 18.19 -3.80
C ASN A 96 5.11 18.80 -3.15
N GLN A 97 4.82 18.46 -1.89
CA GLN A 97 3.64 18.90 -1.13
C GLN A 97 2.29 18.53 -1.78
N GLN A 98 2.27 17.53 -2.67
CA GLN A 98 1.09 17.00 -3.35
C GLN A 98 0.40 15.92 -2.51
N PHE A 99 -0.04 16.26 -1.30
CA PHE A 99 -0.57 15.30 -0.32
C PHE A 99 -1.83 14.56 -0.79
N ALA A 100 -2.68 15.20 -1.61
CA ALA A 100 -3.86 14.53 -2.18
C ALA A 100 -3.44 13.39 -3.13
N LYS A 101 -2.52 13.66 -4.05
CA LYS A 101 -1.97 12.64 -4.96
C LYS A 101 -1.24 11.53 -4.21
N ALA A 102 -0.45 11.89 -3.20
CA ALA A 102 0.22 10.92 -2.34
C ALA A 102 -0.81 10.01 -1.66
N ASN A 103 -1.90 10.57 -1.12
CA ASN A 103 -2.96 9.78 -0.52
C ASN A 103 -3.59 8.81 -1.52
N ASP A 104 -3.93 9.26 -2.73
CA ASP A 104 -4.58 8.42 -3.74
C ASP A 104 -3.69 7.24 -4.15
N LEU A 105 -2.40 7.50 -4.37
CA LEU A 105 -1.40 6.46 -4.62
C LEU A 105 -1.29 5.48 -3.45
N MET A 106 -1.27 5.97 -2.21
CA MET A 106 -1.22 5.12 -1.02
C MET A 106 -2.44 4.19 -0.90
N LEU A 107 -3.61 4.57 -1.43
CA LEU A 107 -4.81 3.73 -1.40
C LEU A 107 -4.74 2.56 -2.40
N MET A 108 -3.85 2.59 -3.39
CA MET A 108 -3.67 1.50 -4.36
C MET A 108 -3.14 0.20 -3.69
N ILE A 109 -2.57 0.28 -2.49
CA ILE A 109 -2.15 -0.91 -1.74
C ILE A 109 -3.31 -1.85 -1.40
N LYS A 110 -4.56 -1.38 -1.48
CA LYS A 110 -5.75 -2.19 -1.15
C LYS A 110 -5.89 -3.41 -2.06
N ASP A 111 -5.48 -3.27 -3.32
CA ASP A 111 -5.63 -4.29 -4.35
C ASP A 111 -4.35 -5.14 -4.49
N MET A 112 -3.25 -4.72 -3.84
CA MET A 112 -2.00 -5.46 -3.87
C MET A 112 -2.16 -6.81 -3.17
N LYS A 113 -1.83 -7.86 -3.92
CA LYS A 113 -1.80 -9.23 -3.43
C LYS A 113 -0.42 -9.47 -2.84
N TYR A 114 -0.36 -9.92 -1.59
CA TYR A 114 0.87 -10.37 -0.94
C TYR A 114 0.67 -11.81 -0.49
N HIS A 115 1.68 -12.65 -0.67
CA HIS A 115 1.61 -14.04 -0.24
C HIS A 115 1.30 -14.13 1.28
N PRO A 116 0.29 -14.90 1.71
CA PRO A 116 -0.21 -14.85 3.09
C PRO A 116 0.79 -15.37 4.14
N SER A 117 1.73 -16.23 3.74
CA SER A 117 2.77 -16.76 4.65
C SER A 117 4.04 -15.91 4.70
N LEU A 118 4.18 -14.90 3.83
CA LEU A 118 5.38 -14.08 3.75
C LEU A 118 5.17 -12.73 4.42
N GLU A 119 6.23 -12.20 5.05
CA GLU A 119 6.22 -10.82 5.52
C GLU A 119 6.13 -9.88 4.32
N ARG A 120 5.22 -8.91 4.40
CA ARG A 120 5.11 -7.87 3.37
C ARG A 120 6.43 -7.10 3.18
N PRO A 121 6.65 -6.49 2.00
CA PRO A 121 7.88 -5.75 1.73
C PRO A 121 8.09 -4.61 2.74
N LYS A 122 9.36 -4.27 3.04
CA LYS A 122 9.67 -3.13 3.93
C LYS A 122 8.97 -1.83 3.50
N SER A 123 8.92 -1.57 2.20
CA SER A 123 8.23 -0.40 1.62
C SER A 123 6.74 -0.35 1.96
N TYR A 124 6.07 -1.50 2.16
CA TYR A 124 4.68 -1.53 2.62
C TYR A 124 4.52 -0.92 4.03
N TYR A 125 5.48 -1.19 4.92
CA TYR A 125 5.51 -0.62 6.26
C TYR A 125 5.98 0.84 6.24
N SER A 126 6.90 1.19 5.35
CA SER A 126 7.33 2.60 5.17
C SER A 126 6.17 3.50 4.72
N LEU A 127 5.20 2.99 3.95
CA LEU A 127 3.97 3.73 3.63
C LEU A 127 3.13 4.06 4.88
N LEU A 128 3.06 3.15 5.85
CA LEU A 128 2.41 3.44 7.14
C LEU A 128 3.15 4.55 7.89
N GLU A 129 4.48 4.51 7.91
CA GLU A 129 5.29 5.53 8.58
C GLU A 129 5.10 6.92 7.95
N ILE A 130 5.00 7.01 6.62
CA ILE A 130 4.60 8.24 5.91
C ILE A 130 3.22 8.70 6.38
N ALA A 131 2.22 7.81 6.36
CA ALA A 131 0.86 8.15 6.76
C ALA A 131 0.80 8.70 8.19
N ILE A 132 1.50 8.06 9.13
CA ILE A 132 1.60 8.52 10.52
C ILE A 132 2.23 9.91 10.58
N SER A 133 3.31 10.13 9.83
CA SER A 133 4.09 11.37 9.89
C SER A 133 3.36 12.54 9.23
N CYS A 134 2.59 12.29 8.17
CA CYS A 134 1.85 13.29 7.39
C CYS A 134 0.34 13.27 7.68
N ASN A 135 -0.11 12.65 8.77
CA ASN A 135 -1.52 12.35 9.03
C ASN A 135 -2.47 13.58 8.97
N GLN A 136 -1.98 14.77 9.30
CA GLN A 136 -2.76 16.01 9.28
C GLN A 136 -2.91 16.59 7.86
N GLN A 137 -1.97 16.30 6.96
CA GLN A 137 -1.97 16.80 5.59
C GLN A 137 -2.65 15.83 4.63
N LEU A 138 -2.73 14.55 4.98
CA LEU A 138 -3.39 13.54 4.16
C LEU A 138 -4.92 13.67 4.25
N PRO A 139 -5.62 13.98 3.14
CA PRO A 139 -7.05 14.26 3.17
C PRO A 139 -7.91 13.07 3.59
N ASN A 140 -7.43 11.84 3.41
CA ASN A 140 -8.14 10.61 3.73
C ASN A 140 -7.26 9.64 4.54
N PHE A 141 -6.65 10.15 5.62
CA PHE A 141 -5.83 9.36 6.54
C PHE A 141 -6.59 8.14 7.09
N LEU A 142 -7.83 8.31 7.57
CA LEU A 142 -8.65 7.20 8.08
C LEU A 142 -8.95 6.15 7.00
N GLY A 143 -9.19 6.58 5.76
CA GLY A 143 -9.37 5.67 4.62
C GLY A 143 -8.12 4.85 4.34
N PHE A 144 -6.93 5.46 4.39
CA PHE A 144 -5.67 4.73 4.30
C PHE A 144 -5.52 3.73 5.44
N MET A 145 -5.77 4.14 6.69
CA MET A 145 -5.64 3.24 7.85
C MET A 145 -6.60 2.05 7.78
N ARG A 146 -7.80 2.24 7.22
CA ARG A 146 -8.77 1.16 6.95
C ARG A 146 -8.26 0.19 5.90
N VAL A 147 -7.64 0.69 4.83
CA VAL A 147 -7.02 -0.12 3.78
C VAL A 147 -5.80 -0.87 4.32
N TRP A 148 -4.93 -0.18 5.06
CA TRP A 148 -3.69 -0.73 5.59
C TRP A 148 -3.93 -1.76 6.69
N ARG A 149 -5.01 -1.62 7.49
CA ARG A 149 -5.44 -2.50 8.59
C ARG A 149 -4.41 -2.69 9.70
N LEU A 150 -4.71 -2.19 10.91
CA LEU A 150 -3.82 -2.29 12.08
C LEU A 150 -3.46 -3.73 12.49
N SER A 151 -4.22 -4.74 12.06
CA SER A 151 -3.87 -6.16 12.21
C SER A 151 -2.57 -6.56 11.48
N ASN A 152 -2.10 -5.75 10.53
CA ASN A 152 -0.85 -5.97 9.80
C ASN A 152 0.40 -5.51 10.57
N LEU A 153 0.25 -4.92 11.76
CA LEU A 153 1.38 -4.55 12.61
C LEU A 153 2.14 -5.80 13.09
N LEU A 154 3.45 -5.82 12.87
CA LEU A 154 4.35 -6.88 13.34
C LEU A 154 4.70 -6.71 14.81
N PRO A 155 5.12 -7.79 15.51
CA PRO A 155 5.53 -7.72 16.92
C PRO A 155 6.58 -6.64 17.22
N LYS A 156 7.55 -6.44 16.30
CA LYS A 156 8.56 -5.37 16.40
C LYS A 156 7.96 -3.96 16.45
N HIS A 157 6.79 -3.73 15.85
CA HIS A 157 6.13 -2.41 15.86
C HIS A 157 5.49 -2.06 17.21
N TYR A 158 5.35 -3.03 18.12
CA TYR A 158 4.84 -2.81 19.48
C TYR A 158 5.97 -2.46 20.47
N GLN A 159 7.23 -2.63 20.07
CA GLN A 159 8.38 -2.31 20.90
C GLN A 159 8.54 -0.78 21.00
N GLN A 160 8.70 -0.29 22.22
CA GLN A 160 9.03 1.11 22.51
C GLN A 160 10.56 1.27 22.52
N TYR A 161 11.02 2.42 22.02
CA TYR A 161 12.43 2.81 22.05
C TYR A 161 12.55 4.12 22.84
N GLY A 162 12.99 4.01 24.10
CA GLY A 162 12.99 5.12 25.05
C GLY A 162 11.56 5.57 25.42
N ASP A 163 11.38 6.87 25.60
CA ASP A 163 10.10 7.46 26.03
C ASP A 163 9.09 7.68 24.88
N ASN A 164 9.46 7.34 23.64
CA ASN A 164 8.61 7.52 22.48
C ASN A 164 7.58 6.40 22.35
N MET A 165 6.36 6.75 21.95
CA MET A 165 5.35 5.77 21.53
C MET A 165 5.92 4.83 20.45
N SER A 166 5.60 3.54 20.57
CA SER A 166 5.89 2.57 19.50
C SER A 166 5.14 2.92 18.21
N ILE A 167 5.53 2.36 17.07
CA ILE A 167 4.80 2.54 15.80
C ILE A 167 3.34 2.11 15.95
N ALA A 168 3.10 0.98 16.63
CA ALA A 168 1.76 0.50 16.93
C ALA A 168 0.97 1.50 17.78
N GLU A 169 1.54 1.96 18.91
CA GLU A 169 0.87 2.92 19.79
C GLU A 169 0.54 4.22 19.06
N ARG A 170 1.47 4.75 18.24
CA ARG A 170 1.24 5.95 17.41
C ARG A 170 0.11 5.75 16.41
N ALA A 171 0.08 4.60 15.73
CA ALA A 171 -0.94 4.31 14.72
C ALA A 171 -2.35 4.24 15.35
N TYR A 172 -2.51 3.49 16.44
CA TYR A 172 -3.79 3.41 17.16
C TYR A 172 -4.18 4.77 17.75
N TRP A 173 -3.21 5.50 18.30
CA TRP A 173 -3.48 6.81 18.88
C TRP A 173 -3.97 7.81 17.83
N LEU A 174 -3.32 7.90 16.67
CA LEU A 174 -3.72 8.81 15.60
C LEU A 174 -5.09 8.47 15.02
N VAL A 175 -5.39 7.19 14.79
CA VAL A 175 -6.73 6.77 14.34
C VAL A 175 -7.79 7.23 15.34
N GLY A 176 -7.55 7.02 16.64
CA GLY A 176 -8.49 7.46 17.67
C GLY A 176 -8.62 8.97 17.79
N GLN A 177 -7.54 9.75 17.57
CA GLN A 177 -7.62 11.21 17.54
C GLN A 177 -8.49 11.70 16.39
N HIS A 178 -8.30 11.17 15.18
CA HIS A 178 -9.11 11.50 14.01
C HIS A 178 -10.58 11.11 14.18
N LEU A 179 -10.84 9.94 14.79
CA LEU A 179 -12.20 9.50 15.12
C LEU A 179 -12.85 10.35 16.21
N LEU A 180 -12.10 10.78 17.22
CA LEU A 180 -12.61 11.66 18.27
C LEU A 180 -13.09 13.00 17.69
N MET A 181 -12.37 13.55 16.71
CA MET A 181 -12.78 14.78 16.01
C MET A 181 -14.09 14.62 15.23
N GLN A 182 -14.41 13.39 14.81
CA GLN A 182 -15.61 13.04 14.02
C GLN A 182 -16.63 12.24 14.86
N LYS A 183 -16.53 12.27 16.20
CA LYS A 183 -17.29 11.37 17.09
C LYS A 183 -18.81 11.48 16.89
N ASN A 184 -19.30 12.69 16.60
CA ASN A 184 -20.73 12.94 16.38
C ASN A 184 -21.20 12.48 15.00
N ASP A 185 -20.31 12.47 14.00
CA ASP A 185 -20.64 12.12 12.62
C ASP A 185 -20.54 10.61 12.37
N LEU A 186 -19.69 9.90 13.15
CA LEU A 186 -19.39 8.48 12.99
C LEU A 186 -19.51 7.68 14.30
N PRO A 187 -20.66 7.73 15.02
CA PRO A 187 -20.80 7.14 16.35
C PRO A 187 -20.57 5.62 16.38
N GLU A 188 -21.11 4.89 15.40
CA GLU A 188 -20.95 3.43 15.30
C GLU A 188 -19.49 3.02 15.08
N LEU A 189 -18.75 3.79 14.29
CA LEU A 189 -17.33 3.52 14.04
C LEU A 189 -16.49 3.78 15.28
N VAL A 190 -16.82 4.83 16.06
CA VAL A 190 -16.19 5.10 17.35
C VAL A 190 -16.45 3.96 18.33
N GLU A 191 -17.69 3.48 18.43
CA GLU A 191 -18.03 2.35 19.32
C GLU A 191 -17.24 1.08 18.96
N ALA A 192 -17.19 0.74 17.66
CA ALA A 192 -16.40 -0.39 17.19
C ALA A 192 -14.90 -0.21 17.51
N TYR A 193 -14.38 1.01 17.36
CA TYR A 193 -12.98 1.30 17.65
C TYR A 193 -12.65 1.28 19.15
N VAL A 194 -13.56 1.75 20.01
CA VAL A 194 -13.45 1.63 21.48
C VAL A 194 -13.26 0.17 21.87
N LYS A 195 -14.06 -0.73 21.31
CA LYS A 195 -13.94 -2.18 21.56
C LYS A 195 -12.59 -2.73 21.12
N GLN A 196 -12.09 -2.30 19.97
CA GLN A 196 -10.76 -2.66 19.48
C GLN A 196 -9.64 -2.18 20.42
N LEU A 197 -9.76 -0.97 21.00
CA LEU A 197 -8.78 -0.45 21.96
C LEU A 197 -8.82 -1.18 23.30
N GLU A 198 -10.00 -1.62 23.76
CA GLU A 198 -10.14 -2.46 24.96
C GLU A 198 -9.40 -3.79 24.78
N ASP A 199 -9.63 -4.48 23.67
CA ASP A 199 -8.93 -5.72 23.32
C ASP A 199 -7.41 -5.52 23.18
N LEU A 200 -6.99 -4.38 22.61
CA LEU A 200 -5.59 -4.02 22.50
C LEU A 200 -4.93 -3.85 23.87
N LEU A 201 -5.57 -3.18 24.82
CA LEU A 201 -5.01 -2.92 26.15
C LEU A 201 -4.87 -4.19 27.00
N ILE A 202 -5.64 -5.24 26.72
CA ILE A 202 -5.42 -6.57 27.31
C ILE A 202 -4.06 -7.14 26.87
N LYS A 203 -3.71 -6.97 25.59
CA LYS A 203 -2.48 -7.52 24.98
C LYS A 203 -1.26 -6.61 25.18
N ALA A 204 -1.48 -5.30 25.24
CA ALA A 204 -0.45 -4.27 25.35
C ALA A 204 -0.80 -3.28 26.49
N PRO A 205 -0.81 -3.72 27.76
CA PRO A 205 -1.20 -2.89 28.90
C PRO A 205 -0.27 -1.69 29.15
N GLN A 206 0.93 -1.70 28.55
CA GLN A 206 1.91 -0.63 28.61
C GLN A 206 1.59 0.61 27.74
N PHE A 207 0.54 0.57 26.92
CA PHE A 207 0.15 1.70 26.05
C PHE A 207 -0.66 2.76 26.82
N HIS A 208 0.07 3.60 27.56
CA HIS A 208 -0.49 4.65 28.42
C HIS A 208 -1.31 5.69 27.63
N HIS A 209 -0.90 6.04 26.40
CA HIS A 209 -1.62 7.03 25.59
C HIS A 209 -2.95 6.49 25.06
N ILE A 210 -3.00 5.19 24.78
CA ILE A 210 -4.23 4.51 24.35
C ILE A 210 -5.25 4.47 25.50
N ARG A 211 -4.81 4.22 26.74
CA ARG A 211 -5.71 4.26 27.90
C ARG A 211 -6.38 5.62 28.07
N LYS A 212 -5.61 6.71 27.98
CA LYS A 212 -6.14 8.08 28.05
C LYS A 212 -7.07 8.42 26.88
N LEU A 213 -6.79 7.89 25.68
CA LEU A 213 -7.63 8.09 24.51
C LEU A 213 -8.97 7.35 24.65
N LEU A 214 -8.93 6.11 25.16
CA LEU A 214 -10.13 5.29 25.39
C LEU A 214 -11.13 5.99 26.31
N GLU A 215 -10.65 6.62 27.39
CA GLU A 215 -11.49 7.41 28.32
C GLU A 215 -12.21 8.58 27.63
N LYS A 216 -11.62 9.19 26.59
CA LYS A 216 -12.22 10.29 25.83
C LYS A 216 -13.19 9.83 24.75
N LEU A 217 -12.97 8.63 24.22
CA LEU A 217 -13.79 8.06 23.15
C LEU A 217 -15.10 7.46 23.68
N LYS A 218 -15.11 6.97 24.93
CA LYS A 218 -16.35 6.69 25.67
C LYS A 218 -17.13 7.98 25.85
#